data_AF-A0A9E4YY98-F1
#
_entry.id   AF-A0A9E4YY98-F1
#
_cell.length_a   1.000
_cell.length_b   1.000
_cell.length_c   1.000
_cell.angle_alpha   90.00
_cell.angle_beta   90.00
_cell.angle_gamma   90.00
#
_symmetry.space_group_name_H-M   'P 1'
#
loop_
_entity.id
_entity.type
_entity.pdbx_description
1 polymer ?
#
loop_
_entity_poly.entity_id
_entity_poly.type
_entity_poly.pdbx_seq_one_letter_code
_entity_poly.pdbx_strand_id
1 'polypeptide(L)'
;MPSKPEYVDLLNDIRLQENRAGVYLEAWANKTANKDLKECLSFVAAREYSHGDIFDRRVRELGFATVEIEDPEFDEKVRVVSSEIPDAEKIAWLKESRLRQPTPGVRERYEAAMEDESVDPLTRSLLRWFTDVENDSVARMGTVYSQIENGEIEKTG
;
A
#
# COMPACT_ATOMS: atom_id res chain seq x y z
N MET A 1 4.93 -7.95 -32.82
CA MET A 1 4.25 -7.35 -31.64
C MET A 1 5.26 -6.45 -30.96
N PRO A 2 4.89 -5.24 -30.49
CA PRO A 2 5.80 -4.45 -29.68
C PRO A 2 6.19 -5.25 -28.44
N SER A 3 7.46 -5.20 -28.05
CA SER A 3 7.93 -5.78 -26.80
C SER A 3 7.20 -5.12 -25.63
N LYS A 4 6.87 -5.90 -24.59
CA LYS A 4 6.27 -5.38 -23.37
C LYS A 4 7.19 -4.33 -22.74
N PRO A 5 6.73 -3.08 -22.52
CA PRO A 5 7.52 -2.07 -21.81
C PRO A 5 7.75 -2.46 -20.35
N GLU A 6 8.93 -2.14 -19.80
CA GLU A 6 9.29 -2.46 -18.41
C GLU A 6 8.33 -1.84 -17.38
N TYR A 7 7.79 -0.65 -17.66
CA TYR A 7 6.84 0.00 -16.75
C TYR A 7 5.55 -0.81 -16.56
N VAL A 8 5.18 -1.71 -17.48
CA VAL A 8 3.99 -2.57 -17.31
C VAL A 8 4.19 -3.57 -16.17
N ASP A 9 5.40 -4.09 -15.98
CA ASP A 9 5.71 -4.93 -14.81
C ASP A 9 5.64 -4.12 -13.53
N LEU A 10 6.12 -2.88 -13.53
CA LEU A 10 5.95 -1.96 -12.41
C LEU A 10 4.47 -1.72 -12.07
N LEU A 11 3.60 -1.49 -13.05
CA LEU A 11 2.17 -1.30 -12.78
C LEU A 11 1.54 -2.56 -12.16
N ASN A 12 1.97 -3.75 -12.58
CA ASN A 12 1.51 -5.00 -11.99
C ASN A 12 2.05 -5.18 -10.55
N ASP A 13 3.29 -4.78 -10.28
CA ASP A 13 3.86 -4.80 -8.93
C ASP A 13 3.08 -3.87 -7.99
N ILE A 14 2.75 -2.65 -8.43
CA ILE A 14 1.94 -1.71 -7.66
C ILE A 14 0.56 -2.33 -7.41
N ARG A 15 -0.15 -2.77 -8.46
CA ARG A 15 -1.47 -3.44 -8.35
C ARG A 15 -1.49 -4.51 -7.25
N LEU A 16 -0.48 -5.37 -7.21
CA LEU A 16 -0.39 -6.47 -6.25
C LEU A 16 -0.12 -5.96 -4.83
N GLN A 17 0.79 -5.00 -4.67
CA GLN A 17 1.13 -4.44 -3.36
C GLN A 17 -0.05 -3.69 -2.75
N GLU A 18 -0.74 -2.86 -3.53
CA GLU A 18 -1.91 -2.10 -3.10
C GLU A 18 -3.05 -3.06 -2.68
N ASN A 19 -3.40 -4.05 -3.50
CA ASN A 19 -4.43 -5.02 -3.12
C ASN A 19 -4.12 -5.76 -1.81
N ARG A 20 -2.84 -6.11 -1.59
CA ARG A 20 -2.38 -6.75 -0.36
C ARG A 20 -2.42 -5.80 0.83
N ALA A 21 -2.04 -4.55 0.63
CA ALA A 21 -2.15 -3.50 1.63
C ALA A 21 -3.60 -3.33 2.08
N GLY A 22 -4.55 -3.28 1.14
CA GLY A 22 -5.97 -3.29 1.44
C GLY A 22 -6.37 -4.43 2.38
N VAL A 23 -5.95 -5.66 2.06
CA VAL A 23 -6.30 -6.85 2.88
C VAL A 23 -5.76 -6.76 4.29
N TYR A 24 -4.46 -6.51 4.49
CA TYR A 24 -3.92 -6.53 5.85
C TYR A 24 -4.37 -5.30 6.66
N LEU A 25 -4.59 -4.14 6.03
CA LEU A 25 -5.12 -2.95 6.71
C LEU A 25 -6.59 -3.15 7.13
N GLU A 26 -7.42 -3.74 6.27
CA GLU A 26 -8.80 -4.10 6.62
C GLU A 26 -8.84 -5.14 7.75
N ALA A 27 -7.99 -6.17 7.68
CA ALA A 27 -7.88 -7.18 8.74
C ALA A 27 -7.53 -6.54 10.09
N TRP A 28 -6.60 -5.57 10.09
CA TRP A 28 -6.26 -4.83 11.30
C TRP A 28 -7.40 -3.94 11.77
N ALA A 29 -8.06 -3.21 10.87
CA ALA A 29 -9.22 -2.36 11.20
C ALA A 29 -10.35 -3.17 11.86
N ASN A 30 -10.55 -4.40 11.42
CA ASN A 30 -11.53 -5.33 12.00
C ASN A 30 -11.10 -5.87 13.37
N LYS A 31 -9.79 -5.84 13.68
CA LYS A 31 -9.21 -6.39 14.91
C LYS A 31 -9.06 -5.36 16.04
N THR A 32 -8.67 -4.12 15.73
CA THR A 32 -8.40 -3.10 16.75
C THR A 32 -9.69 -2.65 17.46
N ALA A 33 -9.56 -2.36 18.76
CA ALA A 33 -10.60 -1.70 19.56
C ALA A 33 -10.49 -0.16 19.50
N ASN A 34 -9.38 0.38 19.02
CA ASN A 34 -9.15 1.81 18.91
C ASN A 34 -9.97 2.37 17.73
N LYS A 35 -10.90 3.27 18.02
CA LYS A 35 -11.85 3.81 17.04
C LYS A 35 -11.17 4.66 15.97
N ASP A 36 -10.22 5.50 16.37
CA ASP A 36 -9.50 6.39 15.45
C ASP A 36 -8.59 5.59 14.51
N LEU A 37 -7.93 4.56 15.06
CA LEU A 37 -7.15 3.61 14.26
C LEU A 37 -8.04 2.83 13.30
N LYS A 38 -9.17 2.31 13.78
CA LYS A 38 -10.13 1.58 12.94
C LYS A 38 -10.61 2.44 11.76
N GLU A 39 -11.02 3.68 12.02
CA GLU A 39 -11.49 4.59 10.99
C GLU A 39 -10.39 4.89 9.97
N CYS A 40 -9.18 5.21 10.45
CA CYS A 40 -8.02 5.49 9.60
C CYS A 40 -7.67 4.29 8.71
N LEU A 41 -7.53 3.10 9.29
CA LEU A 41 -7.17 1.88 8.56
C LEU A 41 -8.25 1.47 7.57
N SER A 42 -9.53 1.56 7.94
CA SER A 42 -10.64 1.23 7.01
C SER A 42 -10.65 2.16 5.81
N PHE A 43 -10.40 3.45 6.04
CA PHE A 43 -10.34 4.44 4.97
C PHE A 43 -9.15 4.21 4.05
N VAL A 44 -7.96 3.96 4.61
CA VAL A 44 -6.77 3.68 3.80
C VAL A 44 -6.94 2.37 3.04
N ALA A 45 -7.41 1.29 3.68
CA ALA A 45 -7.68 0.02 3.00
C ALA A 45 -8.57 0.18 1.76
N ALA A 46 -9.62 1.01 1.83
CA ALA A 46 -10.47 1.31 0.68
C ALA A 46 -9.73 2.02 -0.47
N ARG A 47 -8.74 2.88 -0.15
CA ARG A 47 -7.86 3.49 -1.15
C ARG A 47 -6.95 2.46 -1.78
N GLU A 48 -6.30 1.61 -0.99
CA GLU A 48 -5.40 0.57 -1.48
C GLU A 48 -6.13 -0.38 -2.47
N TYR A 49 -7.36 -0.80 -2.14
CA TYR A 49 -8.17 -1.58 -3.10
C TYR A 49 -8.46 -0.79 -4.38
N SER A 50 -8.83 0.48 -4.25
CA SER A 50 -9.09 1.35 -5.41
C SER A 50 -7.85 1.54 -6.28
N HIS A 51 -6.67 1.70 -5.66
CA HIS A 51 -5.40 1.78 -6.37
C HIS A 51 -5.13 0.48 -7.13
N GLY A 52 -5.28 -0.67 -6.45
CA GLY A 52 -5.19 -1.99 -7.07
C GLY A 52 -6.06 -2.11 -8.33
N ASP A 53 -7.34 -1.77 -8.23
CA ASP A 53 -8.27 -1.82 -9.37
C ASP A 53 -7.89 -0.86 -10.51
N ILE A 54 -7.44 0.35 -10.18
CA ILE A 54 -7.03 1.35 -11.18
C ILE A 54 -5.78 0.89 -11.94
N PHE A 55 -4.79 0.30 -11.25
CA PHE A 55 -3.59 -0.22 -11.89
C PHE A 55 -3.86 -1.49 -12.70
N ASP A 56 -4.73 -2.39 -12.23
CA ASP A 56 -5.21 -3.53 -13.04
C ASP A 56 -5.83 -3.04 -14.35
N ARG A 57 -6.75 -2.06 -14.24
CA ARG A 57 -7.38 -1.44 -15.41
C ARG A 57 -6.35 -0.82 -16.34
N ARG A 58 -5.36 -0.09 -15.82
CA ARG A 58 -4.34 0.57 -16.64
C ARG A 58 -3.50 -0.44 -17.43
N VAL A 59 -3.11 -1.56 -16.81
CA VAL A 59 -2.40 -2.65 -17.50
C VAL A 59 -3.22 -3.21 -18.66
N ARG A 60 -4.54 -3.40 -18.47
CA ARG A 60 -5.45 -3.89 -19.52
C ARG A 60 -5.65 -2.87 -20.65
N GLU A 61 -5.76 -1.59 -20.33
CA GLU A 61 -5.85 -0.51 -21.33
C GLU A 61 -4.62 -0.42 -22.23
N LEU A 62 -3.45 -0.83 -21.72
CA LEU A 62 -2.20 -0.92 -22.50
C LEU A 62 -2.12 -2.20 -23.36
N GLY A 63 -3.13 -3.08 -23.29
CA GLY A 63 -3.21 -4.31 -24.07
C GLY A 63 -2.47 -5.51 -23.45
N PHE A 64 -2.14 -5.45 -22.16
CA PHE A 64 -1.45 -6.53 -21.43
C PHE A 64 -2.38 -7.20 -20.41
N ALA A 65 -2.04 -8.45 -20.05
CA ALA A 65 -2.68 -9.15 -18.94
C ALA A 65 -1.91 -8.86 -17.64
N THR A 66 -2.64 -8.79 -16.53
CA THR A 66 -2.06 -8.78 -15.19
C THR A 66 -1.56 -10.16 -14.81
N VAL A 67 -0.55 -10.19 -13.94
CA VAL A 67 0.14 -11.41 -13.51
C VAL A 67 0.08 -11.48 -11.99
N GLU A 68 -0.35 -12.61 -11.46
CA GLU A 68 -0.27 -12.88 -10.03
C GLU A 68 1.15 -13.33 -9.66
N ILE A 69 1.75 -12.65 -8.67
CA ILE A 69 3.10 -12.94 -8.16
C ILE A 69 2.97 -13.09 -6.66
N GLU A 70 3.28 -14.27 -6.12
CA GLU A 70 3.20 -14.55 -4.68
C GLU A 70 4.11 -13.61 -3.86
N ASP A 71 3.59 -13.10 -2.73
CA ASP A 71 4.40 -12.43 -1.70
C ASP A 71 4.56 -13.41 -0.53
N PRO A 72 5.76 -13.99 -0.32
CA PRO A 72 5.99 -14.98 0.71
C PRO A 72 5.81 -14.44 2.14
N GLU A 73 5.81 -13.11 2.33
CA GLU A 73 5.59 -12.48 3.64
C GLU A 73 4.13 -12.07 3.87
N PHE A 74 3.25 -12.21 2.88
CA PHE A 74 1.89 -11.69 2.96
C PHE A 74 1.07 -12.34 4.09
N ASP A 75 1.10 -13.66 4.18
CA ASP A 75 0.37 -14.40 5.20
C ASP A 75 0.85 -14.05 6.62
N GLU A 76 2.16 -13.82 6.77
CA GLU A 76 2.75 -13.41 8.05
C GLU A 76 2.31 -11.99 8.44
N LYS A 77 2.25 -11.05 7.49
CA LYS A 77 1.70 -9.70 7.74
C LYS A 77 0.26 -9.78 8.23
N VAL A 78 -0.60 -10.54 7.53
CA VAL A 78 -2.01 -10.73 7.91
C VAL A 78 -2.12 -11.37 9.30
N ARG A 79 -1.29 -12.39 9.59
CA ARG A 79 -1.26 -13.05 10.90
C ARG A 79 -0.92 -12.05 12.02
N VAL A 80 0.10 -11.22 11.84
CA VAL A 80 0.54 -10.26 12.86
C VAL A 80 -0.54 -9.22 13.14
N VAL A 81 -1.09 -8.58 12.10
CA VAL A 81 -2.07 -7.50 12.29
C VAL A 81 -3.41 -8.01 12.84
N SER A 82 -3.75 -9.27 12.59
CA SER A 82 -4.94 -9.94 13.12
C SER A 82 -4.75 -10.52 14.53
N SER A 83 -3.54 -10.49 15.08
CA SER A 83 -3.23 -11.07 16.39
C SER A 83 -3.73 -10.21 17.57
N GLU A 84 -3.61 -10.75 18.78
CA GLU A 84 -3.97 -10.07 20.05
C GLU A 84 -2.88 -9.14 20.59
N ILE A 85 -1.72 -9.03 19.93
CA ILE A 85 -0.67 -8.12 20.41
C ILE A 85 -1.15 -6.66 20.32
N PRO A 86 -0.65 -5.75 21.18
CA PRO A 86 -1.03 -4.34 21.16
C PRO A 86 -0.81 -3.68 19.80
N ASP A 87 -1.64 -2.68 19.46
CA ASP A 87 -1.50 -1.95 18.20
C ASP A 87 -0.13 -1.27 18.07
N ALA A 88 0.46 -0.79 19.17
CA ALA A 88 1.81 -0.26 19.19
C ALA A 88 2.86 -1.29 18.74
N GLU A 89 2.73 -2.55 19.14
CA GLU A 89 3.63 -3.62 18.71
C GLU A 89 3.43 -3.99 17.23
N LYS A 90 2.19 -3.96 16.74
CA LYS A 90 1.89 -4.13 15.30
C LYS A 90 2.50 -3.01 14.45
N ILE A 91 2.40 -1.76 14.91
CA ILE A 91 3.03 -0.59 14.27
C ILE A 91 4.54 -0.78 14.18
N ALA A 92 5.19 -1.14 15.30
CA ALA A 92 6.63 -1.36 15.35
C ALA A 92 7.06 -2.47 14.39
N TRP A 93 6.33 -3.60 14.38
CA TRP A 93 6.60 -4.73 13.50
C TRP A 93 6.48 -4.35 12.01
N LEU A 94 5.44 -3.60 11.62
CA LEU A 94 5.28 -3.16 10.23
C LEU A 94 6.38 -2.17 9.81
N LYS A 95 6.78 -1.25 10.70
CA LYS A 95 7.91 -0.34 10.44
C LYS A 95 9.21 -1.13 10.22
N GLU A 96 9.47 -2.14 11.04
CA GLU A 96 10.64 -3.01 10.87
C GLU A 96 10.57 -3.87 9.60
N SER A 97 9.40 -4.43 9.26
CA SER A 97 9.18 -5.15 8.00
C SER A 97 9.49 -4.27 6.78
N ARG A 98 9.08 -3.00 6.80
CA ARG A 98 9.38 -2.04 5.72
C ARG A 98 10.88 -1.80 5.55
N LEU A 99 11.67 -1.77 6.63
CA LEU A 99 13.13 -1.60 6.56
C LEU A 99 13.87 -2.79 5.93
N ARG A 100 13.24 -3.97 5.87
CA ARG A 100 13.80 -5.18 5.26
C ARG A 100 13.52 -5.28 3.76
N GLN A 101 12.72 -4.38 3.19
CA GLN A 101 12.39 -4.43 1.78
C GLN A 101 13.59 -4.08 0.89
N PRO A 102 13.69 -4.68 -0.31
CA PRO A 102 14.78 -4.43 -1.24
C PRO A 102 14.78 -2.99 -1.75
N THR A 103 15.98 -2.49 -2.05
CA THR A 103 16.22 -1.21 -2.72
C THR A 103 16.65 -1.46 -4.19
N PRO A 104 16.07 -0.78 -5.20
CA PRO A 104 15.08 0.27 -5.05
C PRO A 104 13.69 -0.26 -4.69
N GLY A 105 13.01 0.46 -3.78
CA GLY A 105 11.63 0.16 -3.43
C GLY A 105 10.66 0.51 -4.56
N VAL A 106 9.41 0.03 -4.48
CA VAL A 106 8.40 0.36 -5.50
C VAL A 106 8.15 1.86 -5.63
N ARG A 107 8.27 2.60 -4.53
CA ARG A 107 8.20 4.06 -4.55
C ARG A 107 9.25 4.71 -5.44
N GLU A 108 10.51 4.35 -5.25
CA GLU A 108 11.61 4.89 -6.07
C GLU A 108 11.42 4.50 -7.56
N ARG A 109 10.89 3.30 -7.82
CA ARG A 109 10.60 2.83 -9.18
C ARG A 109 9.49 3.64 -9.85
N TYR A 110 8.37 3.93 -9.16
CA TYR A 110 7.32 4.76 -9.75
C TYR A 110 7.70 6.24 -9.83
N GLU A 111 8.52 6.74 -8.91
CA GLU A 111 9.08 8.09 -8.99
C GLU A 111 9.96 8.25 -10.22
N ALA A 112 10.82 7.27 -10.53
CA ALA A 112 11.58 7.25 -11.77
C ALA A 112 10.67 7.18 -13.02
N ALA A 113 9.63 6.33 -12.99
CA ALA A 113 8.71 6.17 -14.12
C ALA A 113 7.87 7.45 -14.40
N MET A 114 7.63 8.31 -13.40
CA MET A 114 6.96 9.61 -13.60
C MET A 114 7.77 10.58 -14.47
N GLU A 115 9.10 10.43 -14.48
CA GLU A 115 10.03 11.31 -15.20
C GLU A 115 10.56 10.68 -16.50
N ASP A 116 10.32 9.38 -16.72
CA ASP A 116 10.72 8.67 -17.95
C ASP A 116 9.80 9.01 -19.13
N GLU A 117 10.36 9.63 -20.17
CA GLU A 117 9.64 9.99 -21.40
C GLU A 117 9.21 8.78 -22.24
N SER A 118 9.74 7.59 -21.98
CA SER A 118 9.31 6.33 -22.60
C SER A 118 7.95 5.86 -22.06
N VAL A 119 7.55 6.34 -20.87
CA VAL A 119 6.26 6.07 -20.26
C VAL A 119 5.21 7.01 -20.84
N ASP A 120 4.09 6.43 -21.27
CA ASP A 120 3.04 7.22 -21.91
C ASP A 120 2.47 8.30 -20.96
N PRO A 121 2.01 9.46 -21.49
CA PRO A 121 1.57 10.57 -20.66
C PRO A 121 0.46 10.22 -19.66
N LEU A 122 -0.47 9.33 -20.03
CA LEU A 122 -1.59 8.97 -19.16
C LEU A 122 -1.09 8.12 -17.97
N THR A 123 -0.17 7.18 -18.22
CA THR A 123 0.46 6.42 -17.13
C THR A 123 1.27 7.32 -16.20
N ARG A 124 2.03 8.29 -16.73
CA ARG A 124 2.75 9.26 -15.88
C ARG A 124 1.82 10.11 -15.04
N SER A 125 0.70 10.59 -15.60
CA SER A 125 -0.32 11.32 -14.84
C SER A 125 -0.96 10.46 -13.74
N LEU A 126 -1.23 9.19 -14.03
CA LEU A 126 -1.74 8.24 -13.04
C LEU A 126 -0.77 8.06 -11.88
N LEU A 127 0.52 7.85 -12.17
CA LEU A 127 1.55 7.70 -11.13
C LEU A 127 1.70 8.96 -10.26
N ARG A 128 1.57 10.16 -10.84
CA ARG A 128 1.57 11.43 -10.09
C ARG A 128 0.38 11.52 -9.14
N TRP A 129 -0.83 11.28 -9.65
CA TRP A 129 -2.03 11.25 -8.81
C TRP A 129 -1.93 10.21 -7.69
N PHE A 130 -1.47 9.00 -8.03
CA PHE A 130 -1.27 7.93 -7.06
C PHE A 130 -0.29 8.36 -5.96
N THR A 131 0.85 8.97 -6.34
CA THR A 131 1.85 9.49 -5.38
C THR A 131 1.25 10.53 -4.43
N ASP A 132 0.39 11.43 -4.92
CA ASP A 132 -0.27 12.43 -4.08
C ASP A 132 -1.24 11.78 -3.07
N VAL A 133 -2.00 10.77 -3.51
CA VAL A 133 -2.92 10.03 -2.62
C VAL A 133 -2.16 9.20 -1.59
N GLU A 134 -1.07 8.55 -2.00
CA GLU A 134 -0.17 7.80 -1.11
C GLU A 134 0.42 8.69 -0.01
N ASN A 135 0.88 9.89 -0.38
CA ASN A 135 1.40 10.84 0.60
C ASN A 135 0.33 11.27 1.62
N ASP A 136 -0.92 11.45 1.21
CA ASP A 136 -2.04 11.75 2.12
C ASP A 136 -2.37 10.55 3.03
N SER A 137 -2.39 9.32 2.49
CA SER A 137 -2.58 8.10 3.29
C SER A 137 -1.48 7.95 4.35
N VAL A 138 -0.21 8.13 3.96
CA VAL A 138 0.94 8.07 4.87
C VAL A 138 0.85 9.15 5.96
N ALA A 139 0.47 10.38 5.62
CA ALA A 139 0.33 11.46 6.59
C ALA A 139 -0.78 11.17 7.63
N ARG A 140 -1.92 10.63 7.17
CA ARG A 140 -3.04 10.22 8.04
C ARG A 140 -2.62 9.11 9.00
N MET A 141 -2.05 8.04 8.46
CA MET A 141 -1.57 6.91 9.27
C MET A 141 -0.48 7.34 10.25
N GLY A 142 0.45 8.19 9.81
CA GLY A 142 1.53 8.72 10.65
C GLY A 142 1.00 9.44 11.88
N THR A 143 -0.06 10.24 11.72
CA THR A 143 -0.69 10.96 12.84
C THR A 143 -1.26 9.98 13.86
N VAL A 144 -2.09 9.02 13.42
CA VAL A 144 -2.74 8.07 14.33
C VAL A 144 -1.73 7.13 14.98
N TYR A 145 -0.71 6.69 14.24
CA TYR A 145 0.35 5.83 14.77
C TYR A 145 1.15 6.53 15.85
N SER A 146 1.55 7.79 15.63
CA SER A 146 2.28 8.57 16.65
C SER A 146 1.47 8.75 17.94
N GLN A 147 0.15 8.96 17.84
CA GLN A 147 -0.70 9.09 19.01
C GLN A 147 -0.81 7.77 19.79
N ILE A 148 -0.83 6.62 19.11
CA ILE A 148 -0.79 5.29 19.76
C ILE A 148 0.56 5.06 20.42
N GLU A 149 1.66 5.34 19.73
CA GLU A 149 3.02 5.16 20.24
C GLU A 149 3.30 6.05 21.47
N ASN A 150 2.67 7.22 21.54
CA ASN A 150 2.76 8.14 22.68
C ASN A 150 1.78 7.80 23.83
N GLY A 151 0.90 6.82 23.66
CA GLY A 151 -0.13 6.47 24.65
C GLY A 151 -1.27 7.50 24.77
N GLU A 152 -1.46 8.36 23.75
CA GLU A 152 -2.43 9.47 23.77
C GLU A 152 -3.88 9.01 23.51
N ILE A 153 -4.10 7.78 23.02
CA ILE A 153 -5.43 7.24 22.64
C ILE A 153 -5.82 5.98 23.46
N GLU A 154 -5.06 5.58 24.47
CA GLU A 154 -5.40 4.40 25.30
C GLU A 154 -6.61 4.60 26.25
N LYS A 155 -7.35 5.70 26.14
CA LYS A 155 -8.53 5.97 26.97
C LYS A 155 -9.80 6.05 26.15
N THR A 156 -10.37 4.90 25.80
CA THR A 156 -11.82 4.70 25.88
C THR A 156 -12.08 3.19 25.91
N GLY A 157 -12.63 2.73 27.04
CA GLY A 157 -12.92 1.31 27.29
C GLY A 157 -14.13 0.78 26.57
#